data_AF-A0A937DZ79-F1
#
_entry.id   AF-A0A937DZ79-F1
#
_cell.length_a   1.000
_cell.length_b   1.000
_cell.length_c   1.000
_cell.angle_alpha   90.00
_cell.angle_beta   90.00
_cell.angle_gamma   90.00
#
_symmetry.space_group_name_H-M   'P 1'
#
loop_
_entity.id
_entity.type
_entity.pdbx_description
1 polymer ?
#
loop_
_entity_poly.entity_id
_entity_poly.type
_entity_poly.pdbx_seq_one_letter_code
_entity_poly.pdbx_strand_id
1 'polypeptide(L)'
;MNARILLIPFSGIFRLVVELRNYLYDRKILKSTSFDVPVLVVGNLSAGGSGKTPVCEYIIRLYREEGIQPLVLSRGYGRNTRGFREVLPGDTAGLSGDEPLQMKRKFPDVPVFVCENRVKGIRKILEEYKPAGPFCIICDDAFQHRRLKAGFYVLLWTLE
;
A
#
# COMPACT_ATOMS: atom_id res chain seq x y z
N MET A 1 -28.78 25.52 4.98
CA MET A 1 -27.63 25.79 4.09
C MET A 1 -26.71 24.57 4.15
N ASN A 2 -26.56 23.84 3.04
CA ASN A 2 -25.80 22.58 3.04
C ASN A 2 -24.33 22.87 3.38
N ALA A 3 -23.82 22.33 4.49
CA ALA A 3 -22.43 22.50 4.93
C ALA A 3 -21.42 22.12 3.83
N ARG A 4 -21.83 21.28 2.87
CA ARG A 4 -21.06 20.93 1.66
C ARG A 4 -20.69 22.14 0.79
N ILE A 5 -21.53 23.17 0.71
CA ILE A 5 -21.27 24.36 -0.12
C ILE A 5 -20.10 25.18 0.43
N LEU A 6 -19.95 25.22 1.76
CA LEU A 6 -18.84 25.91 2.44
C LEU A 6 -17.48 25.24 2.19
N LEU A 7 -17.47 23.96 1.81
CA LEU A 7 -16.25 23.20 1.52
C LEU A 7 -15.78 23.31 0.06
N ILE A 8 -16.61 23.89 -0.83
CA ILE A 8 -16.28 24.07 -2.26
C ILE A 8 -14.99 24.87 -2.48
N PRO A 9 -14.74 26.03 -1.83
CA PRO A 9 -13.48 26.75 -2.05
C PRO A 9 -12.26 25.94 -1.59
N PHE A 10 -12.39 25.18 -0.50
CA PHE A 10 -11.33 24.30 0.00
C PHE A 10 -11.07 23.12 -0.94
N SER A 11 -12.10 22.58 -1.58
CA SER A 11 -11.94 21.49 -2.56
C SER A 11 -11.22 21.97 -3.83
N GLY A 12 -11.44 23.22 -4.26
CA GLY A 12 -10.71 23.84 -5.36
C GLY A 12 -9.20 23.94 -5.08
N ILE A 13 -8.82 24.41 -3.89
CA ILE A 13 -7.41 24.48 -3.47
C ILE A 13 -6.80 23.07 -3.37
N PHE A 14 -7.51 22.12 -2.76
CA PHE A 14 -7.05 20.74 -2.66
C PHE A 14 -6.82 20.12 -4.04
N ARG A 15 -7.76 20.32 -4.97
CA ARG A 15 -7.66 19.85 -6.35
C ARG A 15 -6.43 20.45 -7.04
N LEU A 16 -6.22 21.76 -6.94
CA LEU A 16 -5.05 22.43 -7.53
C LEU A 16 -3.74 21.83 -7.02
N VAL A 17 -3.61 21.61 -5.70
CA VAL A 17 -2.41 21.01 -5.09
C VAL A 17 -2.19 19.58 -5.60
N VAL A 18 -3.24 18.76 -5.68
CA VAL A 18 -3.17 17.39 -6.19
C VAL A 18 -2.79 17.36 -7.67
N GLU A 19 -3.41 18.20 -8.50
CA GLU A 19 -3.12 18.32 -9.93
C GLU A 19 -1.69 18.79 -10.18
N LEU A 20 -1.23 19.83 -9.48
CA LEU A 20 0.15 20.29 -9.57
C LEU A 20 1.12 19.18 -9.17
N ARG A 21 0.88 18.50 -8.04
CA ARG A 21 1.73 17.38 -7.61
C ARG A 21 1.77 16.28 -8.66
N ASN A 22 0.62 15.92 -9.23
CA ASN A 22 0.54 14.88 -10.25
C ASN A 22 1.28 15.29 -11.53
N TYR A 23 1.08 16.53 -11.99
CA TYR A 23 1.78 17.10 -13.13
C TYR A 23 3.31 17.04 -12.95
N LEU A 24 3.83 17.35 -11.75
CA LEU A 24 5.26 17.25 -11.45
C LEU A 24 5.80 15.81 -11.53
N TYR A 25 5.00 14.80 -11.15
CA TYR A 25 5.38 13.39 -11.35
C TYR A 25 5.30 12.99 -12.83
N ASP A 26 4.28 13.44 -13.57
CA ASP A 26 4.10 13.13 -14.98
C ASP A 26 5.25 13.71 -15.83
N ARG A 27 5.71 14.91 -15.49
CA ARG A 27 6.89 15.56 -16.09
C ARG A 27 8.22 15.02 -15.57
N LYS A 28 8.23 13.99 -14.71
CA LYS A 28 9.43 13.41 -14.08
C LYS A 28 10.29 14.41 -13.29
N ILE A 29 9.72 15.55 -12.90
CA ILE A 29 10.38 16.55 -12.04
C ILE A 29 10.54 15.97 -10.64
N LEU A 30 9.49 15.32 -10.13
CA LEU A 30 9.56 14.52 -8.92
C LEU A 30 10.07 13.12 -9.24
N LYS A 31 11.01 12.63 -8.42
CA LYS A 31 11.63 11.31 -8.61
C LYS A 31 10.67 10.19 -8.23
N SER A 32 10.57 9.20 -9.10
CA SER A 32 9.94 7.89 -8.84
C SER A 32 11.00 6.80 -8.87
N THR A 33 10.85 5.78 -8.03
CA THR A 33 11.75 4.64 -7.92
C THR A 33 11.03 3.38 -8.40
N SER A 34 11.64 2.64 -9.31
CA SER A 34 11.26 1.28 -9.68
C SER A 34 12.20 0.27 -9.03
N PHE A 35 11.79 -0.99 -9.03
CA PHE A 35 12.58 -2.11 -8.52
C PHE A 35 12.62 -3.21 -9.59
N ASP A 36 13.73 -3.97 -9.64
CA ASP A 36 13.92 -5.07 -10.58
C ASP A 36 13.26 -6.38 -10.10
N VAL A 37 12.24 -6.26 -9.25
CA VAL A 37 11.45 -7.36 -8.70
C VAL A 37 9.97 -7.06 -8.94
N PRO A 38 9.11 -8.10 -9.03
CA PRO A 38 7.68 -7.89 -9.17
C PRO A 38 7.10 -7.17 -7.94
N VAL A 39 6.56 -5.98 -8.19
CA VAL A 39 5.80 -5.19 -7.22
C VAL A 39 4.40 -4.98 -7.77
N LEU A 40 3.40 -5.45 -7.02
CA LEU A 40 1.99 -5.25 -7.29
C LEU A 40 1.43 -4.25 -6.28
N VAL A 41 0.76 -3.21 -6.76
CA VAL A 41 0.06 -2.24 -5.92
C VAL A 41 -1.43 -2.50 -5.96
N VAL A 42 -2.06 -2.61 -4.80
CA VAL A 42 -3.52 -2.55 -4.66
C VAL A 42 -3.88 -1.19 -4.09
N GLY A 43 -4.89 -0.54 -4.64
CA GLY A 43 -5.39 0.73 -4.09
C GLY A 43 -6.78 1.08 -4.60
N ASN A 44 -7.28 2.24 -4.19
CA ASN A 44 -8.53 2.78 -4.67
C ASN A 44 -8.43 4.31 -4.91
N LEU A 45 -9.50 4.88 -5.47
CA LEU A 45 -9.62 6.33 -5.68
C LEU A 45 -10.47 7.07 -4.62
N SER A 46 -11.32 6.36 -3.87
CA SER A 46 -12.31 6.97 -2.95
C SER A 46 -11.92 6.80 -1.48
N ALA A 47 -12.13 7.81 -0.65
CA ALA A 47 -11.98 7.65 0.80
C ALA A 47 -13.18 6.81 1.34
N GLY A 48 -12.98 5.53 1.63
CA GLY A 48 -14.02 4.62 2.13
C GLY A 48 -13.65 3.14 2.04
N GLY A 49 -14.53 2.29 2.60
CA GLY A 49 -14.41 0.83 2.56
C GLY A 49 -14.56 0.29 1.14
N SER A 50 -13.43 0.15 0.46
CA SER A 50 -13.35 -0.07 -0.99
C SER A 50 -13.02 -1.51 -1.40
N GLY A 51 -13.13 -2.46 -0.47
CA GLY A 51 -12.81 -3.86 -0.72
C GLY A 51 -11.31 -4.14 -0.94
N LYS A 52 -10.41 -3.18 -0.65
CA LYS A 52 -8.95 -3.34 -0.79
C LYS A 52 -8.43 -4.56 -0.04
N THR A 53 -8.81 -4.69 1.24
CA THR A 53 -8.37 -5.81 2.09
C THR A 53 -8.82 -7.15 1.50
N PRO A 54 -10.12 -7.41 1.20
CA PRO A 54 -10.53 -8.64 0.52
C PRO A 54 -9.76 -8.95 -0.76
N VAL A 55 -9.46 -7.94 -1.59
CA VAL A 55 -8.70 -8.14 -2.84
C VAL A 55 -7.23 -8.47 -2.57
N CYS A 56 -6.58 -7.78 -1.64
CA CYS A 56 -5.23 -8.13 -1.18
C CYS A 56 -5.19 -9.58 -0.66
N GLU A 57 -6.15 -9.98 0.17
CA GLU A 57 -6.24 -11.34 0.70
C GLU A 57 -6.49 -12.39 -0.41
N TYR A 58 -7.29 -12.05 -1.42
CA TYR A 58 -7.49 -12.91 -2.60
C TYR A 58 -6.20 -13.10 -3.38
N ILE A 59 -5.45 -12.03 -3.65
CA ILE A 59 -4.15 -12.10 -4.36
C ILE A 59 -3.15 -12.93 -3.55
N ILE A 60 -3.12 -12.77 -2.22
CA ILE A 60 -2.26 -13.58 -1.35
C ILE A 60 -2.58 -15.07 -1.51
N ARG A 61 -3.87 -15.46 -1.52
CA ARG A 61 -4.27 -16.87 -1.72
C ARG A 61 -3.86 -17.38 -3.09
N LEU A 62 -4.18 -16.62 -4.14
CA LEU A 62 -3.85 -16.97 -5.52
C LEU A 62 -2.35 -17.20 -5.69
N TYR A 63 -1.50 -16.29 -5.21
CA TYR A 63 -0.05 -16.44 -5.34
C TYR A 63 0.48 -17.65 -4.58
N ARG A 64 -0.06 -17.93 -3.39
CA ARG A 64 0.31 -19.14 -2.64
C ARG A 64 -0.05 -20.43 -3.39
N GLU A 65 -1.23 -20.47 -4.01
CA GLU A 65 -1.68 -21.61 -4.81
C GLU A 65 -0.77 -21.84 -6.03
N GLU A 66 -0.29 -20.76 -6.65
CA GLU A 66 0.66 -20.79 -7.77
C GLU A 66 2.14 -20.96 -7.34
N GLY A 67 2.42 -21.20 -6.06
CA GLY A 67 3.78 -21.37 -5.54
C GLY A 67 4.64 -20.11 -5.52
N ILE A 68 4.03 -18.92 -5.67
CA ILE A 68 4.68 -17.62 -5.57
C ILE A 68 4.57 -17.12 -4.13
N GLN A 69 5.68 -16.68 -3.54
CA GLN A 69 5.72 -16.17 -2.16
C GLN A 69 5.23 -14.71 -2.10
N PRO A 70 4.07 -14.41 -1.50
CA PRO A 70 3.62 -13.03 -1.33
C PRO A 70 4.36 -12.37 -0.17
N LEU A 71 4.88 -11.16 -0.38
CA LEU A 71 5.46 -10.30 0.66
C LEU A 71 4.61 -9.04 0.76
N VAL A 72 3.89 -8.84 1.86
CA VAL A 72 2.95 -7.72 1.98
C VAL A 72 3.64 -6.51 2.59
N LEU A 73 3.47 -5.34 2.00
CA LEU A 73 3.88 -4.06 2.57
C LEU A 73 2.69 -3.12 2.69
N SER A 74 2.31 -2.78 3.92
CA SER A 74 1.27 -1.79 4.21
C SER A 74 1.85 -0.51 4.80
N ARG A 75 1.02 0.53 4.89
CA ARG A 75 1.34 1.77 5.61
C ARG A 75 1.46 1.54 7.12
N GLY A 76 0.61 0.69 7.68
CA GLY A 76 0.38 0.60 9.13
C GLY A 76 -0.35 1.84 9.68
N TYR A 77 -1.51 2.18 9.12
CA TYR A 77 -2.29 3.33 9.59
C TYR A 77 -2.68 3.17 11.07
N GLY A 78 -2.65 4.26 11.84
CA GLY A 78 -3.05 4.28 13.26
C GLY A 78 -2.03 3.71 14.25
N ARG A 79 -0.88 3.18 13.79
CA ARG A 79 0.17 2.68 14.70
C ARG A 79 0.99 3.81 15.34
N ASN A 80 1.55 3.53 16.52
CA ASN A 80 2.44 4.41 17.28
C ASN A 80 3.91 4.27 16.87
N THR A 81 4.28 3.14 16.24
CA THR A 81 5.64 2.91 15.74
C THR A 81 5.88 3.67 14.43
N ARG A 82 7.16 3.83 14.07
CA ARG A 82 7.57 4.49 12.81
C ARG A 82 8.63 3.67 12.10
N GLY A 83 8.71 3.82 10.78
CA GLY A 83 9.75 3.17 9.98
C GLY A 83 9.40 1.73 9.62
N PHE A 84 10.40 0.98 9.17
CA PHE A 84 10.20 -0.39 8.71
C PHE A 84 10.11 -1.35 9.90
N ARG A 85 9.14 -2.27 9.85
CA ARG A 85 8.94 -3.35 10.83
C ARG A 85 8.20 -4.51 10.18
N GLU A 86 8.55 -5.73 10.56
CA GLU A 86 7.73 -6.93 10.33
C GLU A 86 6.60 -7.01 11.38
N VAL A 87 5.39 -7.30 10.91
CA VAL A 87 4.22 -7.51 11.75
C VAL A 87 4.23 -8.95 12.25
N LEU A 88 4.09 -9.13 13.56
CA LEU A 88 3.99 -10.44 14.20
C LEU A 88 2.54 -10.75 14.60
N PRO A 89 2.10 -12.02 14.65
CA PRO A 89 0.71 -12.36 15.01
C PRO A 89 0.28 -11.86 16.40
N GLY A 90 1.24 -11.79 17.33
CA GLY A 90 1.06 -11.30 18.69
C GLY A 90 1.20 -9.77 18.86
N ASP A 91 1.45 -9.02 17.77
CA ASP A 91 1.47 -7.56 17.85
C ASP A 91 0.09 -7.00 18.25
N THR A 92 0.09 -5.76 18.71
CA THR A 92 -1.11 -4.95 18.91
C THR A 92 -1.33 -4.00 17.74
N ALA A 93 -2.56 -3.50 17.59
CA ALA A 93 -2.88 -2.48 16.59
C ALA A 93 -2.01 -1.22 16.76
N GLY A 94 -1.68 -0.84 17.99
CA GLY A 94 -0.76 0.26 18.27
C GLY A 94 0.67 0.03 17.75
N LEU A 95 1.10 -1.21 17.53
CA LEU A 95 2.42 -1.51 16.98
C LEU A 95 2.42 -1.58 15.45
N SER A 96 1.38 -2.16 14.86
CA SER A 96 1.39 -2.59 13.46
C SER A 96 0.22 -2.06 12.63
N GLY A 97 -0.76 -1.41 13.25
CA GLY A 97 -2.03 -1.01 12.64
C GLY A 97 -3.02 -2.17 12.60
N ASP A 98 -4.32 -1.87 12.56
CA ASP A 98 -5.37 -2.88 12.56
C ASP A 98 -5.35 -3.76 11.30
N GLU A 99 -5.30 -3.16 10.11
CA GLU A 99 -5.36 -3.88 8.84
C GLU A 99 -4.15 -4.83 8.62
N PRO A 100 -2.88 -4.41 8.83
CA PRO A 100 -1.75 -5.32 8.65
C PRO A 100 -1.72 -6.43 9.69
N LEU A 101 -2.14 -6.14 10.93
CA LEU A 101 -2.24 -7.13 11.99
C LEU A 101 -3.31 -8.18 11.68
N GLN A 102 -4.48 -7.75 11.19
CA GLN A 102 -5.53 -8.65 10.73
C GLN A 102 -5.01 -9.57 9.62
N MET A 103 -4.31 -9.01 8.63
CA MET A 103 -3.75 -9.78 7.52
C MET A 103 -2.71 -10.80 8.00
N LYS A 104 -1.82 -10.40 8.91
CA LYS A 104 -0.82 -11.32 9.50
C LYS A 104 -1.46 -12.44 10.31
N ARG A 105 -2.52 -12.16 11.07
CA ARG A 105 -3.25 -13.18 11.84
C ARG A 105 -3.97 -14.17 10.91
N LYS A 106 -4.51 -13.68 9.79
CA LYS A 106 -5.19 -14.52 8.80
C LYS A 106 -4.22 -15.37 7.98
N PHE A 107 -3.02 -14.86 7.72
CA PHE A 107 -1.97 -15.56 6.99
C PHE A 107 -0.66 -15.56 7.81
N PRO A 108 -0.56 -16.38 8.88
CA PRO A 108 0.60 -16.37 9.78
C PRO A 108 1.94 -16.63 9.07
N ASP A 109 1.93 -17.46 8.03
CA ASP A 109 3.12 -17.83 7.26
C ASP A 109 3.52 -16.76 6.23
N VAL A 110 2.65 -15.78 5.96
CA VAL A 110 2.93 -14.71 5.00
C VAL A 110 3.67 -13.58 5.71
N PRO A 111 4.83 -13.14 5.20
CA PRO A 111 5.50 -11.96 5.70
C PRO A 111 4.66 -10.71 5.44
N VAL A 112 4.38 -9.98 6.50
CA VAL A 112 3.64 -8.71 6.45
C VAL A 112 4.50 -7.65 7.09
N PHE A 113 4.72 -6.56 6.38
CA PHE A 113 5.58 -5.46 6.78
C PHE A 113 4.82 -4.14 6.77
N VAL A 114 5.30 -3.20 7.58
CA VAL A 114 4.71 -1.87 7.71
C VAL A 114 5.77 -0.79 7.54
N CYS A 115 5.50 0.17 6.65
CA CYS A 115 6.37 1.33 6.42
C CYS A 115 5.62 2.51 5.77
N GLU A 116 5.79 3.72 6.31
CA GLU A 116 5.18 4.94 5.75
C GLU A 116 5.75 5.29 4.36
N ASN A 117 7.01 4.91 4.11
CA ASN A 117 7.67 5.10 2.83
C ASN A 117 7.82 3.75 2.13
N ARG A 118 7.03 3.52 1.07
CA ARG A 118 6.98 2.22 0.39
C ARG A 118 8.29 1.89 -0.29
N VAL A 119 8.96 2.89 -0.86
CA VAL A 119 10.30 2.70 -1.46
C VAL A 119 11.31 2.26 -0.40
N LYS A 120 11.30 2.89 0.79
CA LYS A 120 12.16 2.46 1.91
C LYS A 120 11.82 1.06 2.39
N GLY A 121 10.52 0.76 2.52
CA GLY A 121 10.04 -0.56 2.96
C GLY A 121 10.46 -1.67 1.99
N ILE A 122 10.28 -1.47 0.68
CA ILE A 122 10.69 -2.45 -0.33
C ILE A 122 12.20 -2.70 -0.28
N ARG A 123 13.03 -1.65 -0.19
CA ARG A 123 14.48 -1.82 -0.04
C ARG A 123 14.84 -2.69 1.16
N LYS A 124 14.21 -2.42 2.31
CA LYS A 124 14.41 -3.19 3.53
C LYS A 124 13.97 -4.65 3.41
N ILE A 125 12.83 -4.91 2.78
CA ILE A 125 12.38 -6.28 2.47
C ILE A 125 13.42 -7.03 1.63
N LEU A 126 13.94 -6.40 0.58
CA LEU A 126 14.94 -7.01 -0.30
C LEU A 126 16.29 -7.23 0.39
N GLU A 127 16.66 -6.36 1.32
CA GLU A 127 17.88 -6.51 2.14
C GLU A 127 17.75 -7.69 3.12
N GLU A 128 16.59 -7.82 3.79
CA GLU A 128 16.43 -8.68 4.97
C GLU A 128 15.81 -10.06 4.67
N TYR A 129 14.83 -10.16 3.76
CA TYR A 129 14.03 -11.39 3.62
C TYR A 129 14.54 -12.38 2.57
N LYS A 130 15.24 -11.91 1.53
CA LYS A 130 15.89 -12.72 0.45
C LYS A 130 15.20 -14.07 0.17
N PRO A 131 14.00 -14.08 -0.42
CA PRO A 131 13.24 -15.30 -0.68
C PRO A 131 14.00 -16.26 -1.61
N ALA A 132 13.93 -17.56 -1.30
CA ALA A 132 14.66 -18.62 -2.03
C ALA A 132 13.98 -19.04 -3.35
N GLY A 133 12.76 -18.57 -3.62
CA GLY A 133 11.98 -18.91 -4.81
C GLY A 133 11.22 -17.71 -5.40
N PRO A 134 10.31 -17.94 -6.37
CA PRO A 134 9.49 -16.88 -6.95
C PRO A 134 8.70 -16.14 -5.86
N PHE A 135 8.73 -14.82 -5.90
CA PHE A 135 8.04 -13.98 -4.91
C PHE A 135 7.44 -12.74 -5.59
N CYS A 136 6.48 -12.11 -4.93
CA CYS A 136 5.94 -10.82 -5.34
C CYS A 136 5.68 -9.93 -4.13
N ILE A 137 6.09 -8.66 -4.21
CA ILE A 137 5.78 -7.68 -3.17
C ILE A 137 4.41 -7.07 -3.46
N ILE A 138 3.48 -7.22 -2.52
CA ILE A 138 2.13 -6.66 -2.58
C ILE A 138 2.09 -5.42 -1.71
N CYS A 139 1.96 -4.25 -2.33
CA CYS A 139 1.82 -2.99 -1.64
C CYS A 139 0.34 -2.67 -1.45
N ASP A 140 -0.12 -2.75 -0.21
CA ASP A 140 -1.48 -2.41 0.19
C ASP A 140 -1.63 -0.88 0.34
N ASP A 141 -2.69 -0.35 -0.26
CA ASP A 141 -3.04 1.07 -0.33
C ASP A 141 -1.88 2.00 -0.75
N ALA A 142 -1.26 1.69 -1.89
CA ALA A 142 -0.10 2.42 -2.38
C ALA A 142 -0.32 3.17 -3.71
N PHE A 143 -1.56 3.22 -4.23
CA PHE A 143 -1.84 3.87 -5.53
C PHE A 143 -1.45 5.35 -5.56
N GLN A 144 -1.72 6.08 -4.48
CA GLN A 144 -1.34 7.50 -4.36
C GLN A 144 0.17 7.70 -4.13
N HIS A 145 0.94 6.65 -3.84
CA HIS A 145 2.37 6.72 -3.55
C HIS A 145 3.20 6.79 -4.84
N ARG A 146 3.05 7.86 -5.63
CA ARG A 146 3.71 8.03 -6.94
C ARG A 146 5.26 8.04 -6.91
N ARG A 147 5.87 8.10 -5.72
CA ARG A 147 7.31 7.84 -5.54
C ARG A 147 7.69 6.38 -5.84
N LEU A 148 6.76 5.45 -5.73
CA LEU A 148 6.91 4.06 -6.14
C LEU A 148 6.32 3.90 -7.55
N LYS A 149 7.14 3.39 -8.46
CA LYS A 149 6.71 2.90 -9.78
C LYS A 149 6.69 1.38 -9.73
N ALA A 150 5.50 0.82 -9.55
CA ALA A 150 5.27 -0.63 -9.48
C ALA A 150 5.17 -1.23 -10.89
N GLY A 151 5.34 -2.56 -10.99
CA GLY A 151 5.20 -3.29 -12.24
C GLY A 151 3.74 -3.49 -12.64
N PHE A 152 2.85 -3.62 -11.65
CA PHE A 152 1.41 -3.80 -11.88
C PHE A 152 0.57 -3.05 -10.84
N TYR A 153 -0.57 -2.53 -11.27
CA TYR A 153 -1.50 -1.77 -10.42
C TYR A 153 -2.91 -2.35 -10.54
N VAL A 154 -3.50 -2.73 -9.40
CA VAL A 154 -4.91 -3.07 -9.26
C VAL A 154 -5.62 -1.90 -8.60
N LEU A 155 -6.50 -1.23 -9.34
CA LEU A 155 -7.28 -0.12 -8.84
C LEU A 155 -8.73 -0.54 -8.65
N LEU A 156 -9.22 -0.40 -7.41
CA LEU A 156 -10.61 -0.67 -7.08
C LEU A 156 -11.43 0.60 -7.19
N TRP A 157 -12.58 0.47 -7.83
CA TRP A 157 -13.57 1.53 -7.94
C TRP A 157 -14.95 0.94 -7.71
N THR A 158 -15.67 1.50 -6.74
CA THR A 158 -17.09 1.20 -6.51
C THR A 158 -17.92 2.24 -7.26
N LEU A 159 -18.87 1.77 -8.06
CA LEU A 159 -19.92 2.61 -8.63
C LEU A 159 -21.02 2.74 -7.56
N GLU A 160 -21.05 3.88 -6.86
CA GLU A 160 -22.22 4.31 -6.08
C GLU A 160 -23.16 5.14 -6.96
#